data_AF-A0A024UMW3-F1
#
_entry.id   AF-A0A024UMW3-F1
#
_cell.length_a   1.000
_cell.length_b   1.000
_cell.length_c   1.000
_cell.angle_alpha   90.00
_cell.angle_beta   90.00
_cell.angle_gamma   90.00
#
_symmetry.space_group_name_H-M   'P 1'
#
loop_
_entity.id
_entity.type
_entity.pdbx_description
1 polymer ?
#
loop_
_entity_poly.entity_id
_entity_poly.type
_entity_poly.pdbx_seq_one_letter_code
_entity_poly.pdbx_strand_id
1 'polypeptide(L)'
;MTLLCDGFPAAAEATAPSYSSNGYVLWRPFLSSNGLAFLRHQVDRVLARTHASVSTEWIMNVHLLGESWLLDLAMEKHLLDAVQRFCGPDITLLQTHLFCKPQGCAPTPWHQDGSSDVDIALATVWITLDDLVAPFSGALVVLPGQHQLTLLPSEASDHIQFDRVLSSAFVDQHKSFRYGLHAGEAAVHHQWLPHASEGNTTLPYRRVIVLRYIATSVLETEAVALWRVCPGGSLVRVAQQDGDSNERELYPDFRTVNKYFEGRHVCMRGRFVDAVCESKAR
;
A
#
# COMPACT_ATOMS: atom_id res chain seq x y z
N MET A 1 8.37 -6.49 18.82
CA MET A 1 9.13 -7.14 17.73
C MET A 1 9.25 -6.12 16.63
N THR A 2 10.45 -5.83 16.14
CA THR A 2 10.67 -4.81 15.10
C THR A 2 10.35 -5.40 13.72
N LEU A 3 9.32 -4.87 13.04
CA LEU A 3 8.93 -5.37 11.71
C LEU A 3 9.90 -4.88 10.62
N LEU A 4 10.34 -3.64 10.71
CA LEU A 4 11.23 -3.01 9.74
C LEU A 4 12.70 -3.20 10.11
N CYS A 5 13.57 -3.18 9.11
CA CYS A 5 15.01 -3.19 9.29
C CYS A 5 15.50 -1.82 9.76
N ASP A 6 16.51 -1.78 10.65
CA ASP A 6 17.11 -0.53 11.14
C ASP A 6 17.71 0.32 10.00
N GLY A 7 18.09 -0.31 8.87
CA GLY A 7 18.59 0.38 7.68
C GLY A 7 17.50 0.97 6.77
N PHE A 8 16.22 0.68 7.01
CA PHE A 8 15.13 1.14 6.15
C PHE A 8 15.00 2.68 6.07
N PRO A 9 15.11 3.46 7.16
CA PRO A 9 14.98 4.92 7.08
C PRO A 9 15.96 5.55 6.07
N ALA A 10 17.22 5.11 6.09
CA ALA A 10 18.23 5.55 5.14
C ALA A 10 17.92 5.09 3.70
N ALA A 11 17.46 3.84 3.53
CA ALA A 11 17.05 3.33 2.23
C ALA A 11 15.86 4.12 1.64
N ALA A 12 14.89 4.51 2.48
CA ALA A 12 13.77 5.34 2.06
C ALA A 12 14.23 6.73 1.61
N GLU A 13 15.21 7.33 2.29
CA GLU A 13 15.75 8.66 1.95
C GLU A 13 16.51 8.68 0.62
N ALA A 14 17.32 7.66 0.36
CA ALA A 14 18.15 7.60 -0.84
C ALA A 14 17.38 7.53 -2.17
N THR A 15 16.06 7.28 -2.13
CA THR A 15 15.25 6.97 -3.32
C THR A 15 14.55 8.18 -3.97
N ALA A 16 14.61 9.38 -3.36
CA ALA A 16 13.73 10.51 -3.67
C ALA A 16 14.25 11.57 -4.69
N PRO A 17 14.88 11.17 -5.81
CA PRO A 17 14.55 11.79 -7.10
C PRO A 17 13.95 10.79 -8.11
N SER A 18 13.96 9.49 -7.80
CA SER A 18 13.52 8.45 -8.75
C SER A 18 12.00 8.30 -8.85
N TYR A 19 11.24 8.70 -7.81
CA TYR A 19 9.77 8.63 -7.85
C TYR A 19 9.13 9.60 -8.84
N SER A 20 9.52 10.88 -8.84
CA SER A 20 8.93 11.87 -9.75
C SER A 20 9.27 11.60 -11.22
N SER A 21 10.48 11.12 -11.47
CA SER A 21 10.98 10.80 -12.81
C SER A 21 10.48 9.46 -13.33
N ASN A 22 10.55 8.40 -12.53
CA ASN A 22 10.21 7.04 -12.99
C ASN A 22 8.83 6.55 -12.56
N GLY A 23 8.19 7.19 -11.59
CA GLY A 23 6.89 6.81 -11.04
C GLY A 23 6.95 5.72 -9.98
N TYR A 24 8.15 5.28 -9.58
CA TYR A 24 8.34 4.30 -8.52
C TYR A 24 9.66 4.47 -7.78
N VAL A 25 9.75 3.82 -6.61
CA VAL A 25 10.97 3.61 -5.84
C VAL A 25 11.06 2.17 -5.36
N LEU A 26 12.27 1.66 -5.14
CA LEU A 26 12.53 0.36 -4.51
C LEU A 26 13.19 0.59 -3.15
N TRP A 27 12.64 -0.02 -2.10
CA TRP A 27 13.14 0.05 -0.72
C TRP A 27 13.89 -1.21 -0.36
N ARG A 28 15.22 -1.06 -0.28
CA ARG A 28 16.19 -2.14 -0.10
C ARG A 28 17.31 -1.65 0.83
N PRO A 29 17.38 -2.12 2.09
CA PRO A 29 16.47 -3.05 2.75
C PRO A 29 15.10 -2.45 3.11
N PHE A 30 14.15 -3.30 3.53
CA PHE A 30 12.84 -2.87 4.08
C PHE A 30 12.46 -3.64 5.36
N LEU A 31 12.02 -4.90 5.28
CA LEU A 31 11.70 -5.71 6.48
C LEU A 31 12.96 -6.20 7.20
N SER A 32 12.85 -6.38 8.52
CA SER A 32 13.83 -7.17 9.27
C SER A 32 13.62 -8.67 9.01
N SER A 33 14.62 -9.51 9.26
CA SER A 33 14.47 -10.97 9.12
C SER A 33 13.36 -11.53 10.02
N ASN A 34 13.20 -10.99 11.22
CA ASN A 34 12.12 -11.37 12.15
C ASN A 34 10.76 -10.88 11.65
N GLY A 35 10.68 -9.66 11.12
CA GLY A 35 9.47 -9.11 10.51
C GLY A 35 9.02 -9.94 9.31
N LEU A 36 9.93 -10.29 8.41
CA LEU A 36 9.67 -11.17 7.27
C LEU A 36 9.14 -12.53 7.72
N ALA A 37 9.82 -13.19 8.67
CA ALA A 37 9.40 -14.50 9.18
C ALA A 37 8.00 -14.43 9.82
N PHE A 38 7.75 -13.41 10.63
CA PHE A 38 6.45 -13.19 11.25
C PHE A 38 5.34 -12.95 10.21
N LEU A 39 5.55 -12.05 9.25
CA LEU A 39 4.56 -11.72 8.24
C LEU A 39 4.26 -12.91 7.32
N ARG A 40 5.26 -13.70 6.94
CA ARG A 40 5.06 -14.98 6.23
C ARG A 40 4.13 -15.90 7.01
N HIS A 41 4.42 -16.11 8.29
CA HIS A 41 3.58 -16.96 9.14
C HIS A 41 2.13 -16.44 9.24
N GLN A 42 1.93 -15.13 9.36
CA GLN A 42 0.58 -14.56 9.41
C GLN A 42 -0.17 -14.72 8.07
N VAL A 43 0.50 -14.46 6.94
CA VAL A 43 -0.09 -14.66 5.61
C VAL A 43 -0.43 -16.13 5.38
N ASP A 44 0.44 -17.06 5.75
CA ASP A 44 0.19 -18.49 5.62
C ASP A 44 -1.02 -18.93 6.47
N ARG A 45 -1.20 -18.37 7.68
CA ARG A 45 -2.38 -18.61 8.52
C ARG A 45 -3.67 -18.09 7.86
N VAL A 46 -3.63 -16.94 7.22
CA VAL A 46 -4.80 -16.41 6.47
C VAL A 46 -5.10 -17.30 5.27
N LEU A 47 -4.09 -17.68 4.48
CA LEU A 47 -4.26 -18.57 3.32
C LEU A 47 -4.83 -19.93 3.71
N ALA A 48 -4.33 -20.55 4.78
CA ALA A 48 -4.81 -21.85 5.26
C ALA A 48 -6.29 -21.85 5.71
N ARG A 49 -6.82 -20.69 6.11
CA ARG A 49 -8.22 -20.52 6.52
C ARG A 49 -9.11 -19.99 5.39
N THR A 50 -8.52 -19.63 4.24
CA THR A 50 -9.23 -19.06 3.11
C THR A 50 -9.99 -20.18 2.39
N HIS A 51 -11.30 -20.00 2.19
CA HIS A 51 -12.12 -20.99 1.49
C HIS A 51 -11.67 -21.11 0.02
N ALA A 52 -11.72 -22.32 -0.55
CA ALA A 52 -11.20 -22.61 -1.90
C ALA A 52 -11.87 -21.81 -3.04
N SER A 53 -13.06 -21.24 -2.80
CA SER A 53 -13.77 -20.37 -3.76
C SER A 53 -13.28 -18.92 -3.76
N VAL A 54 -12.45 -18.52 -2.80
CA VAL A 54 -11.92 -17.16 -2.69
C VAL A 54 -10.60 -17.10 -3.46
N SER A 55 -10.49 -16.19 -4.42
CA SER A 55 -9.21 -15.96 -5.09
C SER A 55 -8.20 -15.41 -4.09
N THR A 56 -7.08 -16.11 -3.94
CA THR A 56 -5.97 -15.68 -3.07
C THR A 56 -5.22 -14.46 -3.65
N GLU A 57 -5.50 -14.09 -4.90
CA GLU A 57 -5.01 -12.85 -5.48
C GLU A 57 -5.75 -11.61 -4.96
N TRP A 58 -6.90 -11.75 -4.29
CA TRP A 58 -7.78 -10.61 -3.92
C TRP A 58 -8.32 -10.68 -2.49
N ILE A 59 -7.46 -11.02 -1.54
CA ILE A 59 -7.84 -10.97 -0.13
C ILE A 59 -7.69 -9.51 0.34
N MET A 60 -8.79 -8.77 0.27
CA MET A 60 -8.86 -7.32 0.50
C MET A 60 -9.22 -6.99 1.94
N ASN A 61 -8.72 -5.85 2.41
CA ASN A 61 -9.05 -5.24 3.71
C ASN A 61 -8.96 -6.20 4.89
N VAL A 62 -7.95 -7.08 4.87
CA VAL A 62 -7.73 -8.14 5.87
C VAL A 62 -7.64 -7.59 7.29
N HIS A 63 -7.15 -6.36 7.45
CA HIS A 63 -7.15 -5.66 8.74
C HIS A 63 -8.55 -5.51 9.38
N LEU A 64 -9.63 -5.47 8.60
CA LEU A 64 -11.01 -5.45 9.11
C LEU A 64 -11.46 -6.79 9.71
N LEU A 65 -10.77 -7.88 9.38
CA LEU A 65 -11.12 -9.23 9.82
C LEU A 65 -10.49 -9.59 11.18
N GLY A 66 -10.02 -8.59 11.93
CA GLY A 66 -9.35 -8.76 13.22
C GLY A 66 -7.85 -9.04 13.11
N GLU A 67 -7.28 -8.87 11.92
CA GLU A 67 -5.86 -9.13 11.65
C GLU A 67 -4.99 -7.92 12.01
N SER A 68 -4.81 -7.70 13.32
CA SER A 68 -4.11 -6.53 13.87
C SER A 68 -2.66 -6.41 13.43
N TRP A 69 -1.99 -7.52 13.13
CA TRP A 69 -0.60 -7.51 12.65
C TRP A 69 -0.40 -6.74 11.34
N LEU A 70 -1.45 -6.69 10.51
CA LEU A 70 -1.40 -5.96 9.23
C LEU A 70 -1.58 -4.47 9.47
N LEU A 71 -2.40 -4.10 10.47
CA LEU A 71 -2.44 -2.75 10.98
C LEU A 71 -1.05 -2.40 11.50
N ASP A 72 -0.52 -3.17 12.46
CA ASP A 72 0.78 -2.92 13.11
C ASP A 72 1.87 -2.58 12.08
N LEU A 73 1.97 -3.39 11.01
CA LEU A 73 2.86 -3.10 9.86
C LEU A 73 2.52 -1.76 9.18
N ALA A 74 1.25 -1.55 8.84
CA ALA A 74 0.79 -0.35 8.16
C ALA A 74 0.98 0.95 8.96
N MET A 75 1.26 0.88 10.26
CA MET A 75 1.49 2.06 11.11
C MET A 75 2.88 2.10 11.71
N GLU A 76 3.78 1.24 11.23
CA GLU A 76 5.19 1.33 11.60
C GLU A 76 5.71 2.75 11.31
N LYS A 77 6.33 3.37 12.33
CA LYS A 77 6.74 4.78 12.31
C LYS A 77 7.52 5.13 11.05
N HIS A 78 8.55 4.35 10.76
CA HIS A 78 9.44 4.62 9.63
C HIS A 78 8.76 4.41 8.28
N LEU A 79 7.76 3.52 8.19
CA LEU A 79 6.96 3.38 6.98
C LEU A 79 6.10 4.63 6.76
N LEU A 80 5.42 5.10 7.80
CA LEU A 80 4.61 6.32 7.73
C LEU A 80 5.46 7.55 7.37
N ASP A 81 6.62 7.74 8.02
CA ASP A 81 7.55 8.84 7.69
C ASP A 81 8.02 8.76 6.21
N ALA A 82 8.22 7.55 5.67
CA ALA A 82 8.59 7.37 4.26
C ALA A 82 7.41 7.67 3.31
N VAL A 83 6.20 7.21 3.64
CA VAL A 83 4.99 7.41 2.84
C VAL A 83 4.56 8.88 2.78
N GLN A 84 4.79 9.65 3.85
CA GLN A 84 4.50 11.09 3.88
C GLN A 84 5.21 11.88 2.77
N ARG A 85 6.29 11.34 2.19
CA ARG A 85 6.99 11.95 1.05
C ARG A 85 6.18 11.91 -0.24
N PHE A 86 5.21 11.01 -0.34
CA PHE A 86 4.35 10.84 -1.52
C PHE A 86 2.96 11.41 -1.29
N CYS A 87 2.40 11.22 -0.09
CA CYS A 87 1.03 11.62 0.24
C CYS A 87 0.95 12.95 1.00
N GLY A 88 2.08 13.57 1.35
CA GLY A 88 2.11 14.73 2.24
C GLY A 88 2.04 14.35 3.72
N PRO A 89 1.99 15.34 4.64
CA PRO A 89 2.12 15.10 6.07
C PRO A 89 0.92 14.38 6.69
N ASP A 90 -0.21 14.40 6.01
CA ASP A 90 -1.47 13.87 6.48
C ASP A 90 -1.96 12.74 5.60
N ILE A 91 -1.74 11.53 6.07
CA ILE A 91 -1.93 10.31 5.31
C ILE A 91 -3.03 9.47 5.91
N THR A 92 -3.77 8.81 5.04
CA THR A 92 -4.84 7.89 5.33
C THR A 92 -4.49 6.54 4.69
N LEU A 93 -4.43 5.44 5.45
CA LEU A 93 -4.45 4.10 4.83
C LEU A 93 -5.84 3.89 4.23
N LEU A 94 -5.94 3.65 2.93
CA LEU A 94 -7.17 3.46 2.16
C LEU A 94 -7.56 1.97 2.04
N GLN A 95 -6.56 1.10 1.95
CA GLN A 95 -6.77 -0.32 1.64
C GLN A 95 -5.55 -1.14 2.06
N THR A 96 -5.81 -2.38 2.50
CA THR A 96 -4.79 -3.43 2.57
C THR A 96 -5.12 -4.58 1.64
N HIS A 97 -4.12 -5.27 1.12
CA HIS A 97 -4.29 -6.40 0.22
C HIS A 97 -3.28 -7.49 0.56
N LEU A 98 -3.72 -8.74 0.65
CA LEU A 98 -2.84 -9.88 0.43
C LEU A 98 -2.99 -10.35 -1.01
N PHE A 99 -1.99 -10.04 -1.84
CA PHE A 99 -1.95 -10.44 -3.25
C PHE A 99 -1.10 -11.70 -3.36
N CYS A 100 -1.72 -12.87 -3.17
CA CYS A 100 -1.03 -14.16 -3.17
C CYS A 100 -1.32 -14.95 -4.46
N LYS A 101 -0.34 -15.02 -5.35
CA LYS A 101 -0.45 -15.80 -6.60
C LYS A 101 -0.09 -17.27 -6.34
N PRO A 102 -1.00 -18.24 -6.47
CA PRO A 102 -0.64 -19.65 -6.39
C PRO A 102 0.25 -20.07 -7.57
N GLN A 103 0.88 -21.23 -7.48
CA GLN A 103 1.59 -21.81 -8.61
C GLN A 103 0.63 -22.05 -9.80
N GLY A 104 1.08 -21.74 -11.01
CA GLY A 104 0.28 -21.78 -12.25
C GLY A 104 -0.58 -20.53 -12.48
N CYS A 105 -0.60 -19.58 -11.55
CA CYS A 105 -1.39 -18.36 -11.69
C CYS A 105 -0.91 -17.50 -12.88
N ALA A 106 -1.85 -17.05 -13.70
CA ALA A 106 -1.59 -16.28 -14.91
C ALA A 106 -0.99 -14.89 -14.62
N PRO A 107 -0.37 -14.24 -15.61
CA PRO A 107 0.03 -12.83 -15.52
C PRO A 107 -1.15 -11.91 -15.22
N THR A 108 -0.87 -10.82 -14.49
CA THR A 108 -1.82 -9.70 -14.37
C THR A 108 -1.59 -8.77 -15.57
N PRO A 109 -2.63 -8.37 -16.31
CA PRO A 109 -2.47 -7.55 -17.50
C PRO A 109 -1.93 -6.15 -17.16
N TRP A 110 -1.45 -5.44 -18.19
CA TRP A 110 -1.02 -4.05 -18.06
C TRP A 110 -2.19 -3.14 -17.73
N HIS A 111 -2.08 -2.37 -16.65
CA HIS A 111 -3.10 -1.45 -16.18
C HIS A 111 -2.47 -0.27 -15.43
N GLN A 112 -3.32 0.68 -15.06
CA GLN A 112 -3.04 1.73 -14.07
C GLN A 112 -4.01 1.55 -12.90
N ASP A 113 -3.56 1.89 -11.70
CA ASP A 113 -4.41 1.85 -10.50
C ASP A 113 -5.36 3.06 -10.45
N GLY A 114 -4.93 4.20 -11.01
CA GLY A 114 -5.74 5.42 -11.12
C GLY A 114 -6.82 5.30 -12.19
N SER A 115 -8.00 5.88 -11.92
CA SER A 115 -9.19 5.79 -12.79
C SER A 115 -9.64 7.13 -13.36
N SER A 116 -8.91 8.22 -13.11
CA SER A 116 -9.20 9.57 -13.59
C SER A 116 -7.91 10.32 -13.93
N ASP A 117 -8.06 11.44 -14.64
CA ASP A 117 -6.97 12.37 -14.97
C ASP A 117 -6.61 13.32 -13.80
N VAL A 118 -7.10 13.01 -12.60
CA VAL A 118 -6.77 13.76 -11.39
C VAL A 118 -5.62 13.08 -10.66
N ASP A 119 -4.54 13.83 -10.44
CA ASP A 119 -3.42 13.33 -9.66
C ASP A 119 -3.78 13.36 -8.17
N ILE A 120 -4.20 12.20 -7.65
CA ILE A 120 -4.39 12.00 -6.22
C ILE A 120 -3.04 11.60 -5.61
N ALA A 121 -2.70 12.27 -4.51
CA ALA A 121 -1.50 11.97 -3.73
C ALA A 121 -1.67 10.61 -3.03
N LEU A 122 -1.45 9.53 -3.77
CA LEU A 122 -1.63 8.14 -3.37
C LEU A 122 -0.30 7.37 -3.53
N ALA A 123 0.00 6.54 -2.53
CA ALA A 123 1.16 5.66 -2.52
C ALA A 123 0.71 4.20 -2.37
N THR A 124 0.99 3.40 -3.39
CA THR A 124 0.84 1.93 -3.33
C THR A 124 2.17 1.31 -2.90
N VAL A 125 2.26 0.91 -1.63
CA VAL A 125 3.41 0.18 -1.09
C VAL A 125 3.20 -1.30 -1.33
N TRP A 126 4.09 -1.93 -2.10
CA TRP A 126 4.06 -3.32 -2.50
C TRP A 126 5.23 -4.06 -1.86
N ILE A 127 4.95 -4.97 -0.93
CA ILE A 127 5.95 -5.64 -0.09
C ILE A 127 5.97 -7.11 -0.48
N THR A 128 7.10 -7.61 -1.03
CA THR A 128 7.22 -9.02 -1.33
C THR A 128 7.65 -9.79 -0.09
N LEU A 129 7.00 -10.93 0.16
CA LEU A 129 7.42 -11.87 1.19
C LEU A 129 8.20 -13.05 0.60
N ASP A 130 8.47 -13.05 -0.70
CA ASP A 130 9.18 -14.11 -1.41
C ASP A 130 10.24 -13.53 -2.33
N ASP A 131 11.26 -14.34 -2.62
CA ASP A 131 12.28 -13.94 -3.60
C ASP A 131 11.68 -13.96 -5.01
N LEU A 132 11.80 -12.83 -5.71
CA LEU A 132 11.23 -12.69 -7.04
C LEU A 132 12.23 -13.14 -8.12
N VAL A 133 12.26 -14.45 -8.36
CA VAL A 133 13.02 -15.01 -9.49
C VAL A 133 12.28 -14.76 -10.80
N ALA A 134 12.87 -13.94 -11.67
CA ALA A 134 12.33 -13.65 -12.98
C ALA A 134 12.52 -14.83 -13.96
N PRO A 135 11.67 -14.98 -14.99
CA PRO A 135 10.35 -14.35 -15.18
C PRO A 135 9.20 -15.15 -14.53
N PHE A 136 9.51 -16.03 -13.57
CA PHE A 136 8.63 -17.15 -13.21
C PHE A 136 7.93 -17.01 -11.86
N SER A 137 8.31 -16.03 -11.03
CA SER A 137 7.78 -15.85 -9.68
C SER A 137 6.64 -14.83 -9.60
N GLY A 138 6.16 -14.29 -10.72
CA GLY A 138 5.07 -13.32 -10.71
C GLY A 138 5.48 -11.93 -10.22
N ALA A 139 6.70 -11.50 -10.54
CA ALA A 139 7.22 -10.17 -10.22
C ALA A 139 6.42 -9.07 -10.94
N LEU A 140 6.37 -7.87 -10.35
CA LEU A 140 5.87 -6.68 -11.05
C LEU A 140 6.82 -6.24 -12.16
N VAL A 141 6.22 -5.79 -13.25
CA VAL A 141 6.87 -5.04 -14.33
C VAL A 141 6.16 -3.71 -14.50
N VAL A 142 6.91 -2.67 -14.80
CA VAL A 142 6.41 -1.29 -14.94
C VAL A 142 6.92 -0.65 -16.22
N LEU A 143 6.26 0.41 -16.68
CA LEU A 143 6.76 1.30 -17.73
C LEU A 143 7.25 2.61 -17.08
N PRO A 144 8.57 2.76 -16.80
CA PRO A 144 9.09 3.92 -16.09
C PRO A 144 8.74 5.25 -16.77
N GLY A 145 8.35 6.23 -15.97
CA GLY A 145 8.07 7.61 -16.41
C GLY A 145 6.71 7.81 -17.09
N GLN A 146 6.01 6.73 -17.42
CA GLN A 146 4.73 6.84 -18.13
C GLN A 146 3.57 7.29 -17.23
N HIS A 147 3.77 7.37 -15.91
CA HIS A 147 2.81 8.00 -14.99
C HIS A 147 2.63 9.50 -15.27
N GLN A 148 3.61 10.15 -15.92
CA GLN A 148 3.55 11.57 -16.28
C GLN A 148 2.54 11.86 -17.39
N LEU A 149 2.09 10.82 -18.10
CA LEU A 149 1.07 10.93 -19.15
C LEU A 149 -0.35 10.84 -18.61
N THR A 150 -0.54 10.87 -17.28
CA THR A 150 -1.85 10.75 -16.62
C THR A 150 -2.54 9.42 -16.95
N LEU A 151 -3.87 9.39 -17.13
CA LEU A 151 -4.58 8.19 -17.54
C LEU A 151 -4.30 7.89 -19.01
N LEU A 152 -3.81 6.68 -19.27
CA LEU A 152 -3.46 6.24 -20.61
C LEU A 152 -4.66 5.63 -21.33
N PRO A 153 -4.64 5.64 -22.68
CA PRO A 153 -5.61 4.90 -23.47
C PRO A 153 -5.62 3.42 -23.06
N SER A 154 -6.80 2.96 -22.65
CA SER A 154 -7.07 1.57 -22.30
C SER A 154 -8.21 1.02 -23.14
N GLU A 155 -8.28 -0.29 -23.24
CA GLU A 155 -9.28 -1.03 -24.00
C GLU A 155 -10.14 -1.84 -23.04
N ALA A 156 -11.40 -2.09 -23.40
CA ALA A 156 -12.25 -2.97 -22.62
C ALA A 156 -11.64 -4.38 -22.56
N SER A 157 -11.72 -5.02 -21.40
CA SER A 157 -11.18 -6.36 -21.18
C SER A 157 -12.24 -7.28 -20.58
N ASP A 158 -12.18 -8.54 -20.95
CA ASP A 158 -12.93 -9.65 -20.34
C ASP A 158 -12.19 -10.27 -19.14
N HIS A 159 -11.06 -9.67 -18.73
CA HIS A 159 -10.32 -10.12 -17.58
C HIS A 159 -11.18 -10.02 -16.32
N ILE A 160 -11.26 -11.11 -15.55
CA ILE A 160 -12.13 -11.25 -14.37
C ILE A 160 -11.94 -10.17 -13.29
N GLN A 161 -10.87 -9.39 -13.37
CA GLN A 161 -10.47 -8.40 -12.36
C GLN A 161 -10.28 -6.99 -12.91
N PHE A 162 -10.20 -6.83 -14.23
CA PHE A 162 -9.88 -5.54 -14.85
C PHE A 162 -10.83 -5.32 -16.02
N ASP A 163 -11.75 -4.38 -15.87
CA ASP A 163 -12.69 -4.00 -16.93
C ASP A 163 -11.96 -3.29 -18.09
N ARG A 164 -10.77 -2.75 -17.82
CA ARG A 164 -9.91 -2.08 -18.79
C ARG A 164 -8.46 -2.46 -18.61
N VAL A 165 -7.76 -2.64 -19.73
CA VAL A 165 -6.31 -2.92 -19.78
C VAL A 165 -5.64 -2.00 -20.80
N LEU A 166 -4.35 -1.73 -20.64
CA LEU A 166 -3.61 -0.93 -21.61
C LEU A 166 -3.44 -1.70 -22.93
N SER A 167 -3.53 -0.97 -24.05
CA SER A 167 -3.33 -1.56 -25.37
C SER A 167 -1.89 -2.06 -25.53
N SER A 168 -1.72 -3.20 -26.18
CA SER A 168 -0.38 -3.72 -26.51
C SER A 168 0.39 -2.73 -27.38
N ALA A 169 -0.31 -2.01 -28.27
CA ALA A 169 0.29 -0.97 -29.10
C ALA A 169 0.98 0.12 -28.29
N PHE A 170 0.44 0.52 -27.14
CA PHE A 170 1.11 1.46 -26.24
C PHE A 170 2.27 0.78 -25.50
N VAL A 171 2.03 -0.40 -24.92
CA VAL A 171 3.00 -1.12 -24.10
C VAL A 171 4.27 -1.46 -24.89
N ASP A 172 4.13 -1.96 -26.12
CA ASP A 172 5.24 -2.42 -26.98
C ASP A 172 6.17 -1.29 -27.43
N GLN A 173 5.73 -0.04 -27.34
CA GLN A 173 6.55 1.15 -27.64
C GLN A 173 7.49 1.52 -26.50
N HIS A 174 7.31 0.95 -25.31
CA HIS A 174 8.01 1.35 -24.10
C HIS A 174 8.83 0.22 -23.51
N LYS A 175 10.04 0.56 -23.04
CA LYS A 175 10.89 -0.41 -22.36
C LYS A 175 10.38 -0.64 -20.93
N SER A 176 10.00 -1.88 -20.63
CA SER A 176 9.59 -2.26 -19.28
C SER A 176 10.79 -2.41 -18.33
N PHE A 177 10.54 -2.17 -17.06
CA PHE A 177 11.46 -2.44 -15.96
C PHE A 177 10.82 -3.43 -15.00
N ARG A 178 11.61 -4.41 -14.54
CA ARG A 178 11.15 -5.44 -13.60
C ARG A 178 11.60 -5.12 -12.19
N TYR A 179 10.70 -5.31 -11.23
CA TYR A 179 11.05 -5.25 -9.82
C TYR A 179 11.84 -6.50 -9.42
N GLY A 180 13.17 -6.39 -9.48
CA GLY A 180 14.11 -7.38 -8.93
C GLY A 180 14.24 -7.23 -7.43
N LEU A 181 13.21 -7.64 -6.69
CA LEU A 181 13.14 -7.56 -5.23
C LEU A 181 13.37 -8.93 -4.59
N HIS A 182 14.12 -8.93 -3.49
CA HIS A 182 14.29 -10.08 -2.60
C HIS A 182 13.17 -10.13 -1.55
N ALA A 183 13.00 -11.30 -0.94
CA ALA A 183 12.04 -11.47 0.13
C ALA A 183 12.25 -10.43 1.25
N GLY A 184 11.18 -9.71 1.59
CA GLY A 184 11.19 -8.66 2.60
C GLY A 184 11.55 -7.27 2.08
N GLU A 185 11.85 -7.12 0.80
CA GLU A 185 11.99 -5.82 0.16
C GLU A 185 10.64 -5.28 -0.34
N ALA A 186 10.59 -3.98 -0.62
CA ALA A 186 9.36 -3.32 -1.04
C ALA A 186 9.59 -2.37 -2.22
N ALA A 187 8.49 -2.02 -2.89
CA ALA A 187 8.43 -0.93 -3.84
C ALA A 187 7.28 0.00 -3.48
N VAL A 188 7.37 1.26 -3.90
CA VAL A 188 6.24 2.18 -3.95
C VAL A 188 6.08 2.65 -5.36
N HIS A 189 4.85 2.69 -5.86
CA HIS A 189 4.56 3.21 -7.20
C HIS A 189 3.36 4.16 -7.21
N HIS A 190 3.41 5.04 -8.20
CA HIS A 190 2.39 6.02 -8.52
C HIS A 190 1.13 5.34 -9.06
N GLN A 191 -0.05 5.88 -8.74
CA GLN A 191 -1.33 5.38 -9.23
C GLN A 191 -1.41 5.26 -10.78
N TRP A 192 -0.76 6.19 -11.47
CA TRP A 192 -0.68 6.21 -12.93
C TRP A 192 0.51 5.46 -13.49
N LEU A 193 1.39 4.86 -12.69
CA LEU A 193 2.48 4.10 -13.26
C LEU A 193 1.91 2.84 -13.94
N PRO A 194 2.06 2.69 -15.27
CA PRO A 194 1.59 1.50 -15.95
C PRO A 194 2.37 0.30 -15.43
N HIS A 195 1.65 -0.71 -14.98
CA HIS A 195 2.27 -1.91 -14.44
C HIS A 195 1.46 -3.17 -14.76
N ALA A 196 2.16 -4.28 -14.74
CA ALA A 196 1.64 -5.62 -14.89
C ALA A 196 2.38 -6.54 -13.91
N SER A 197 1.96 -7.80 -13.82
CA SER A 197 2.78 -8.81 -13.15
C SER A 197 2.89 -10.07 -13.97
N GLU A 198 4.01 -10.77 -13.83
CA GLU A 198 4.17 -12.06 -14.48
C GLU A 198 3.26 -13.13 -13.88
N GLY A 199 3.20 -14.28 -14.55
CA GLY A 199 2.64 -15.49 -13.96
C GLY A 199 3.57 -16.03 -12.88
N ASN A 200 3.01 -16.79 -11.95
CA ASN A 200 3.79 -17.55 -10.98
C ASN A 200 3.80 -19.03 -11.37
N THR A 201 4.95 -19.57 -11.75
CA THR A 201 5.12 -20.99 -12.10
C THR A 201 6.08 -21.73 -11.18
N THR A 202 6.78 -21.04 -10.28
CA THR A 202 7.84 -21.63 -9.43
C THR A 202 7.48 -21.70 -7.95
N LEU A 203 6.78 -20.71 -7.39
CA LEU A 203 6.47 -20.67 -5.97
C LEU A 203 5.11 -21.32 -5.69
N PRO A 204 4.95 -22.07 -4.57
CA PRO A 204 3.63 -22.55 -4.16
C PRO A 204 2.62 -21.40 -4.05
N TYR A 205 3.07 -20.30 -3.43
CA TYR A 205 2.44 -18.99 -3.48
C TYR A 205 3.54 -17.93 -3.58
N ARG A 206 3.40 -16.96 -4.50
CA ARG A 206 4.09 -15.67 -4.37
C ARG A 206 3.23 -14.78 -3.49
N ARG A 207 3.72 -14.44 -2.30
CA ARG A 207 3.00 -13.66 -1.29
C ARG A 207 3.44 -12.20 -1.33
N VAL A 208 2.46 -11.31 -1.39
CA VAL A 208 2.67 -9.87 -1.33
C VAL A 208 1.66 -9.24 -0.39
N ILE A 209 2.14 -8.28 0.38
CA ILE A 209 1.30 -7.36 1.12
C ILE A 209 1.28 -6.03 0.37
N VAL A 210 0.10 -5.52 0.05
CA VAL A 210 -0.07 -4.17 -0.50
C VAL A 210 -0.74 -3.28 0.55
N LEU A 211 -0.16 -2.10 0.76
CA LEU A 211 -0.71 -1.05 1.60
C LEU A 211 -0.90 0.19 0.72
N ARG A 212 -2.14 0.68 0.62
CA ARG A 212 -2.44 1.90 -0.14
C ARG A 212 -2.70 3.03 0.83
N TYR A 213 -1.91 4.09 0.72
CA TYR A 213 -2.08 5.32 1.48
C TYR A 213 -2.49 6.44 0.55
N ILE A 214 -3.32 7.35 1.03
CA ILE A 214 -3.79 8.53 0.30
C ILE A 214 -3.68 9.76 1.19
N ALA A 215 -3.45 10.93 0.61
CA ALA A 215 -3.58 12.18 1.34
C ALA A 215 -5.01 12.32 1.89
N THR A 216 -5.14 12.64 3.18
CA THR A 216 -6.46 12.81 3.83
C THR A 216 -7.29 13.91 3.14
N SER A 217 -6.64 14.95 2.60
CA SER A 217 -7.30 16.04 1.87
C SER A 217 -8.05 15.59 0.61
N VAL A 218 -7.65 14.47 -0.01
CA VAL A 218 -8.38 13.90 -1.16
C VAL A 218 -9.77 13.45 -0.70
N LEU A 219 -9.87 12.77 0.43
CA LEU A 219 -11.14 12.31 1.00
C LEU A 219 -12.03 13.49 1.43
N GLU A 220 -11.43 14.54 2.00
CA GLU A 220 -12.15 15.74 2.38
C GLU A 220 -12.73 16.48 1.16
N THR A 221 -11.99 16.50 0.04
CA THR A 221 -12.44 17.07 -1.24
C THR A 221 -13.63 16.29 -1.82
N GLU A 222 -13.62 14.97 -1.65
CA GLU A 222 -14.74 14.08 -2.01
C GLU A 222 -15.89 14.10 -0.99
N ALA A 223 -15.85 15.01 -0.01
CA ALA A 223 -16.83 15.14 1.06
C ALA A 223 -17.06 13.86 1.89
N VAL A 224 -16.04 12.99 1.95
CA VAL A 224 -16.07 11.80 2.79
C VAL A 224 -15.98 12.23 4.26
N ALA A 225 -17.00 11.90 5.04
CA ALA A 225 -17.05 12.25 6.45
C ALA A 225 -16.01 11.43 7.25
N LEU A 226 -15.10 12.13 7.92
CA LEU A 226 -14.11 11.54 8.82
C LEU A 226 -14.64 11.52 10.25
N TRP A 227 -14.39 10.41 10.97
CA TRP A 227 -14.91 10.19 12.32
C TRP A 227 -13.79 9.82 13.29
N ARG A 228 -13.84 10.38 14.50
CA ARG A 228 -12.95 10.07 15.61
C ARG A 228 -13.68 9.24 16.68
N VAL A 229 -13.07 8.19 17.22
CA VAL A 229 -13.54 7.57 18.47
C VAL A 229 -13.04 8.40 19.67
N CYS A 230 -13.92 8.82 20.58
CA CYS A 230 -13.49 9.48 21.79
C CYS A 230 -13.18 8.46 22.90
N PRO A 231 -12.42 8.83 23.94
CA PRO A 231 -12.37 8.06 25.17
C PRO A 231 -13.79 7.73 25.64
N GLY A 232 -14.11 6.44 25.81
CA GLY A 232 -15.46 5.95 26.09
C GLY A 232 -16.21 5.37 24.88
N GLY A 233 -15.63 5.38 23.68
CA GLY A 233 -16.11 4.63 22.51
C GLY A 233 -17.13 5.34 21.63
N SER A 234 -17.52 6.58 21.94
CA SER A 234 -18.41 7.38 21.08
C SER A 234 -17.68 7.82 19.80
N LEU A 235 -18.43 7.91 18.69
CA LEU A 235 -17.91 8.45 17.43
C LEU A 235 -18.32 9.91 17.28
N VAL A 236 -17.37 10.78 16.97
CA VAL A 236 -17.57 12.21 16.73
C VAL A 236 -16.99 12.57 15.37
N ARG A 237 -17.73 13.38 14.58
CA ARG A 237 -17.25 13.84 13.28
C ARG A 237 -16.03 14.73 13.47
N VAL A 238 -14.96 14.49 12.73
CA VAL A 238 -13.79 15.37 12.69
C VAL A 238 -14.20 16.64 11.95
N ALA A 239 -14.06 17.80 12.60
CA ALA A 239 -14.31 19.08 11.95
C ALA A 239 -13.29 19.25 10.80
N GLN A 240 -13.77 19.64 9.61
CA GLN A 240 -12.88 20.10 8.54
C GLN A 240 -12.21 21.38 9.06
N GLN A 241 -10.90 21.33 9.28
CA GLN A 241 -10.15 22.53 9.63
C GLN A 241 -9.91 23.33 8.36
N ASP A 242 -10.44 24.55 8.31
CA ASP A 242 -9.99 25.55 7.34
C ASP A 242 -8.50 25.85 7.61
N GLY A 243 -7.72 25.86 6.53
CA GLY A 243 -6.26 25.93 6.59
C GLY A 243 -5.75 27.09 7.43
N ASP A 244 -4.65 26.82 8.16
CA ASP A 244 -3.81 27.76 8.91
C ASP A 244 -4.04 27.85 10.43
N SER A 245 -4.24 26.71 11.11
CA SER A 245 -3.93 26.63 12.54
C SER A 245 -2.59 25.91 12.76
N ASN A 246 -1.62 26.63 13.34
CA ASN A 246 -0.35 26.10 13.85
C ASN A 246 -0.53 25.16 15.06
N GLU A 247 -1.77 24.92 15.49
CA GLU A 247 -2.15 23.91 16.46
C GLU A 247 -2.67 22.65 15.74
N ARG A 248 -1.76 21.94 15.08
CA ARG A 248 -2.07 20.58 14.60
C ARG A 248 -2.16 19.66 15.82
N GLU A 249 -3.37 19.55 16.36
CA GLU A 249 -3.71 18.70 17.49
C GLU A 249 -3.12 17.28 17.28
N LEU A 250 -2.19 16.90 18.15
CA LEU A 250 -1.47 15.63 18.10
C LEU A 250 -2.44 14.50 18.49
N TYR A 251 -2.73 13.58 17.57
CA TYR A 251 -3.77 12.56 17.77
C TYR A 251 -3.24 11.27 18.47
N PRO A 252 -4.01 10.68 19.41
CA PRO A 252 -3.59 9.52 20.19
C PRO A 252 -3.62 8.18 19.42
N ASP A 253 -3.03 7.14 20.03
CA ASP A 253 -2.89 5.74 19.56
C ASP A 253 -4.12 5.17 18.82
N PHE A 254 -4.00 4.99 17.50
CA PHE A 254 -5.05 4.51 16.56
C PHE A 254 -5.67 3.15 16.97
N ARG A 255 -5.01 2.34 17.83
CA ARG A 255 -5.61 1.09 18.36
C ARG A 255 -6.88 1.36 19.17
N THR A 256 -7.07 2.60 19.60
CA THR A 256 -8.24 3.07 20.33
C THR A 256 -9.15 3.99 19.50
N VAL A 257 -8.83 4.25 18.23
CA VAL A 257 -9.47 5.32 17.46
C VAL A 257 -9.64 5.06 15.97
N ASN A 258 -10.92 5.05 15.55
CA ASN A 258 -11.49 5.32 14.22
C ASN A 258 -11.75 4.08 13.36
N LYS A 259 -13.03 3.74 13.22
CA LYS A 259 -13.54 2.72 12.30
C LYS A 259 -14.59 3.39 11.41
N TYR A 260 -14.44 3.29 10.09
CA TYR A 260 -15.51 3.63 9.15
C TYR A 260 -15.76 2.46 8.20
N PHE A 261 -17.02 2.34 7.78
CA PHE A 261 -17.50 1.41 6.77
C PHE A 261 -18.38 2.18 5.79
N GLU A 262 -17.93 2.28 4.55
CA GLU A 262 -18.86 2.39 3.42
C GLU A 262 -18.28 1.66 2.21
N GLY A 263 -19.10 0.78 1.65
CA GLY A 263 -18.96 0.27 0.29
C GLY A 263 -17.82 -0.72 0.03
N ARG A 264 -16.58 -0.43 0.45
CA ARG A 264 -15.36 -1.26 0.21
C ARG A 264 -14.02 -0.70 0.74
N HIS A 265 -13.97 0.45 1.43
CA HIS A 265 -12.71 1.11 1.82
C HIS A 265 -12.63 1.43 3.32
N VAL A 266 -11.41 1.45 3.86
CA VAL A 266 -11.12 1.91 5.24
C VAL A 266 -10.10 3.02 5.13
N CYS A 267 -10.36 4.16 5.78
CA CYS A 267 -9.49 5.32 5.85
C CYS A 267 -8.84 5.38 7.26
N MET A 268 -7.51 5.23 7.39
CA MET A 268 -6.77 5.32 8.66
C MET A 268 -5.75 6.46 8.70
N ARG A 269 -5.98 7.52 9.50
CA ARG A 269 -5.08 8.68 9.64
C ARG A 269 -4.11 8.54 10.83
N GLY A 270 -2.79 8.80 10.67
CA GLY A 270 -1.89 9.00 11.84
C GLY A 270 -0.36 8.99 11.62
N ARG A 271 0.40 9.63 12.54
CA ARG A 271 1.88 9.60 12.72
C ARG A 271 2.22 9.15 14.16
N PHE A 272 3.33 8.43 14.35
CA PHE A 272 3.84 7.92 15.63
C PHE A 272 4.29 9.02 16.61
N VAL A 273 3.98 8.87 17.91
CA VAL A 273 4.49 9.72 19.01
C VAL A 273 5.28 8.85 19.99
N ASP A 274 6.55 9.17 20.22
CA ASP A 274 7.36 8.55 21.27
C ASP A 274 6.76 8.92 22.63
N ALA A 275 6.35 7.92 23.43
CA ALA A 275 5.76 8.12 24.74
C ALA A 275 6.80 8.69 25.72
N VAL A 276 6.97 10.01 25.74
CA VAL A 276 7.57 10.69 26.87
C VAL A 276 6.56 10.63 28.00
N CYS A 277 6.93 9.89 29.04
CA CYS A 277 6.19 9.74 30.28
C CYS A 277 6.08 11.12 30.96
N GLU A 278 5.05 11.91 30.65
CA GLU A 278 4.68 13.07 31.45
C GLU A 278 3.87 12.61 32.66
N SER A 279 4.58 12.11 33.68
CA SER A 279 4.06 12.13 35.04
C SER A 279 4.14 13.57 35.57
N LYS A 280 3.06 14.34 35.39
CA LYS A 280 2.70 15.50 36.22
C LYS A 280 1.17 15.48 36.38
N ALA A 281 0.57 15.61 37.55
CA ALA A 281 1.07 15.86 38.90
C ALA A 281 -0.08 15.59 39.87
N ARG A 282 0.25 15.27 41.13
CA ARG A 282 -0.23 15.97 42.33
C ARG A 282 0.80 15.81 43.43
#